data_AF-A0A031IGU9-F1
#
_entry.id   AF-A0A031IGU9-F1
#
_cell.length_a   1.000
_cell.length_b   1.000
_cell.length_c   1.000
_cell.angle_alpha   90.00
_cell.angle_beta   90.00
_cell.angle_gamma   90.00
#
_symmetry.space_group_name_H-M   'P 1'
#
loop_
_entity.id
_entity.type
_entity.pdbx_description
1 polymer ?
#
loop_
_entity_poly.entity_id
_entity_poly.type
_entity_poly.pdbx_seq_one_letter_code
_entity_poly.pdbx_strand_id
1 'polypeptide(L)'
;MWFLYLLLTVIVIVIELYRKKEFFFDYLTVFNLYFIGYYLFPAIMYNASFIEYHGRYEKYIGSSFNGTFKAYILILMFYLFVLYGYLYLAEKIKITRKNTNFLVSESENKIYFLVIICISLWIIGLISLYIYSKSFGGIVNLILNSAQIRDGLIESEGNSSIEFIKRFIIALTYPSYILFVVYLKRKKLLSLFIISIFVSMLWFFINAGRGAILQYVLILFLIYTYVKQKRINLFKTILISLILFMGINYLRPLFSNLIYLRDGWDVFKNQFIISASSGRYSIEGIKDVIFTFSYYFEHKYISLETAINAVDSGRHNINFFNEFFIALISIVPSSFLFFEKPDSIIFYNTSYITGIYESSIPPGSIALGYYSLNFVGVVIFAILFGYFGKKISDYFKFNSNLSSEAFYIISMFVWIDFFVAGDLRQSLQRYFVYFVLIITMIVIKKVRVGSNE
;
A
#
# COMPACT_ATOMS: atom_id res chain seq x y z
N MET A 1 -20.22 -22.73 4.31
CA MET A 1 -19.72 -21.40 3.88
C MET A 1 -18.37 -21.46 3.14
N TRP A 2 -17.32 -22.09 3.70
CA TRP A 2 -15.98 -22.14 3.06
C TRP A 2 -15.96 -22.58 1.59
N PHE A 3 -16.79 -23.56 1.21
CA PHE A 3 -16.88 -24.03 -0.18
C PHE A 3 -17.28 -22.93 -1.17
N LEU A 4 -18.15 -21.99 -0.75
CA LEU A 4 -18.55 -20.86 -1.60
C LEU A 4 -17.39 -19.87 -1.83
N TYR A 5 -16.58 -19.61 -0.80
CA TYR A 5 -15.37 -18.78 -0.92
C TYR A 5 -14.30 -19.46 -1.78
N LEU A 6 -14.17 -20.78 -1.66
CA LEU A 6 -13.29 -21.58 -2.52
C LEU A 6 -13.74 -21.52 -3.98
N LEU A 7 -15.04 -21.71 -4.24
CA LEU A 7 -15.60 -21.59 -5.59
C LEU A 7 -15.35 -20.19 -6.17
N LEU A 8 -15.57 -19.14 -5.39
CA LEU A 8 -15.27 -17.77 -5.82
C LEU A 8 -13.76 -17.59 -6.10
N THR A 9 -12.88 -18.18 -5.29
CA THR A 9 -11.43 -18.16 -5.53
C THR A 9 -11.08 -18.80 -6.87
N VAL A 10 -11.66 -19.96 -7.18
CA VAL A 10 -11.49 -20.62 -8.47
C VAL A 10 -11.99 -19.73 -9.61
N ILE A 11 -13.16 -19.10 -9.46
CA ILE A 11 -13.69 -18.15 -10.45
C ILE A 11 -12.72 -17.00 -10.69
N VAL A 12 -12.18 -16.36 -9.64
CA VAL A 12 -11.20 -15.27 -9.76
C VAL A 12 -9.94 -15.75 -10.50
N ILE A 13 -9.43 -16.94 -10.17
CA ILE A 13 -8.25 -17.53 -10.84
C ILE A 13 -8.55 -17.80 -12.31
N VAL A 14 -9.70 -18.39 -12.63
CA VAL A 14 -10.12 -18.66 -14.01
C VAL A 14 -10.21 -17.34 -14.80
N ILE A 15 -10.88 -16.32 -14.26
CA ILE A 15 -10.96 -14.99 -14.90
C ILE A 15 -9.55 -14.43 -15.11
N GLU A 16 -8.66 -14.54 -14.13
CA GLU A 16 -7.28 -14.06 -14.23
C GLU A 16 -6.46 -14.83 -15.28
N LEU A 17 -6.71 -16.11 -15.49
CA LEU A 17 -6.00 -16.92 -16.50
C LEU A 17 -6.53 -16.68 -17.92
N TYR A 18 -7.84 -16.51 -18.09
CA TYR A 18 -8.47 -16.40 -19.41
C TYR A 18 -8.59 -14.96 -19.94
N ARG A 19 -8.57 -13.94 -19.06
CA ARG A 19 -8.68 -12.55 -19.53
C ARG A 19 -7.45 -12.14 -20.35
N LYS A 20 -7.67 -11.31 -21.36
CA LYS A 20 -6.59 -10.68 -22.10
C LYS A 20 -5.87 -9.69 -21.20
N LYS A 21 -4.61 -9.95 -20.90
CA LYS A 21 -3.75 -9.05 -20.12
C LYS A 21 -2.91 -8.22 -21.06
N GLU A 22 -2.82 -6.93 -20.76
CA GLU A 22 -1.94 -6.02 -21.49
C GLU A 22 -0.47 -6.21 -21.07
N PHE A 23 -0.26 -6.62 -19.82
CA PHE A 23 1.02 -6.93 -19.20
C PHE A 23 0.80 -8.06 -18.18
N PHE A 24 1.84 -8.86 -17.90
CA PHE A 24 1.68 -10.05 -17.04
C PHE A 24 1.11 -9.72 -15.64
N PHE A 25 1.54 -8.60 -15.05
CA PHE A 25 1.03 -8.07 -13.78
C PHE A 25 0.42 -6.68 -13.98
N ASP A 26 -0.79 -6.61 -14.51
CA ASP A 26 -1.53 -5.35 -14.60
C ASP A 26 -2.30 -5.03 -13.31
N TYR A 27 -3.01 -3.90 -13.31
CA TYR A 27 -3.75 -3.42 -12.13
C TYR A 27 -4.77 -4.45 -11.67
N LEU A 28 -5.47 -5.10 -12.61
CA LEU A 28 -6.48 -6.10 -12.28
C LEU A 28 -5.83 -7.39 -11.73
N THR A 29 -4.63 -7.77 -12.20
CA THR A 29 -3.88 -8.89 -11.60
C THR A 29 -3.57 -8.61 -10.15
N VAL A 30 -3.02 -7.43 -9.84
CA VAL A 30 -2.66 -7.08 -8.47
C VAL A 30 -3.92 -7.01 -7.60
N PHE A 31 -5.02 -6.47 -8.12
CA PHE A 31 -6.30 -6.52 -7.42
C PHE A 31 -6.74 -7.95 -7.11
N ASN A 32 -6.74 -8.85 -8.10
CA ASN A 32 -7.15 -10.23 -7.92
C ASN A 32 -6.29 -10.95 -6.85
N LEU A 33 -4.98 -10.74 -6.86
CA LEU A 33 -4.08 -11.28 -5.84
C LEU A 33 -4.39 -10.73 -4.44
N TYR A 34 -4.58 -9.41 -4.31
CA TYR A 34 -4.97 -8.80 -3.04
C TYR A 34 -6.35 -9.25 -2.57
N PHE A 35 -7.30 -9.41 -3.48
CA PHE A 35 -8.66 -9.82 -3.19
C PHE A 35 -8.69 -11.27 -2.66
N ILE A 36 -7.96 -12.17 -3.31
CA ILE A 36 -7.76 -13.53 -2.82
C ILE A 36 -7.09 -13.49 -1.44
N GLY A 37 -5.96 -12.77 -1.32
CA GLY A 37 -5.15 -12.76 -0.10
C GLY A 37 -5.89 -12.18 1.12
N TYR A 38 -6.60 -11.06 0.96
CA TYR A 38 -7.21 -10.34 2.09
C TYR A 38 -8.68 -10.66 2.37
N TYR A 39 -9.43 -11.18 1.39
CA TYR A 39 -10.85 -11.50 1.58
C TYR A 39 -11.12 -12.99 1.50
N LEU A 40 -10.77 -13.64 0.38
CA LEU A 40 -11.18 -15.04 0.16
C LEU A 40 -10.39 -16.02 1.03
N PHE A 41 -9.07 -15.85 1.13
CA PHE A 41 -8.22 -16.76 1.88
C PHE A 41 -8.54 -16.74 3.38
N PRO A 42 -8.61 -15.58 4.08
CA PRO A 42 -9.06 -15.53 5.47
C PRO A 42 -10.48 -16.06 5.64
N ALA A 43 -11.40 -15.77 4.71
CA ALA A 43 -12.76 -16.29 4.80
C ALA A 43 -12.80 -17.83 4.73
N ILE A 44 -11.97 -18.45 3.90
CA ILE A 44 -11.82 -19.92 3.87
C ILE A 44 -11.27 -20.41 5.22
N MET A 45 -10.20 -19.80 5.73
CA MET A 45 -9.56 -20.20 7.00
C MET A 45 -10.52 -20.17 8.19
N TYR A 46 -11.34 -19.12 8.30
CA TYR A 46 -12.32 -18.98 9.39
C TYR A 46 -13.57 -19.87 9.23
N ASN A 47 -13.96 -20.21 8.00
CA ASN A 47 -15.22 -20.94 7.76
C ASN A 47 -15.02 -22.44 7.48
N ALA A 48 -13.77 -22.92 7.38
CA ALA A 48 -13.45 -24.32 7.11
C ALA A 48 -13.42 -25.11 8.43
N SER A 49 -14.46 -25.91 8.67
CA SER A 49 -14.64 -26.68 9.91
C SER A 49 -13.53 -27.68 10.23
N PHE A 50 -12.72 -28.05 9.24
CA PHE A 50 -11.58 -28.96 9.39
C PHE A 50 -10.25 -28.24 9.67
N ILE A 51 -10.25 -26.90 9.72
CA ILE A 51 -9.08 -26.09 10.05
C ILE A 51 -9.30 -25.48 11.43
N GLU A 52 -8.55 -25.95 12.42
CA GLU A 52 -8.47 -25.29 13.72
C GLU A 52 -7.57 -24.04 13.59
N TYR A 53 -8.19 -22.92 13.25
CA TYR A 53 -7.50 -21.66 13.00
C TYR A 53 -7.77 -20.66 14.12
N HIS A 54 -6.71 -20.25 14.82
CA HIS A 54 -6.76 -19.20 15.84
C HIS A 54 -6.22 -17.89 15.29
N GLY A 55 -7.14 -17.04 14.84
CA GLY A 55 -6.80 -15.74 14.24
C GLY A 55 -6.33 -14.71 15.27
N ARG A 56 -5.70 -13.65 14.79
CA ARG A 56 -5.22 -12.52 15.62
C ARG A 56 -6.33 -11.87 16.43
N TYR A 57 -7.52 -11.79 15.84
CA TYR A 57 -8.66 -11.08 16.43
C TYR A 57 -9.59 -11.96 17.26
N GLU A 58 -9.35 -13.27 17.33
CA GLU A 58 -10.23 -14.23 18.01
C GLU A 58 -10.52 -13.84 19.47
N LYS A 59 -9.50 -13.39 20.21
CA LYS A 59 -9.65 -12.94 21.60
C LYS A 59 -10.62 -11.77 21.78
N TYR A 60 -10.93 -11.03 20.72
CA TYR A 60 -11.84 -9.89 20.75
C TYR A 60 -13.24 -10.22 20.19
N ILE A 61 -13.30 -11.04 19.14
CA ILE A 61 -14.55 -11.38 18.46
C ILE A 61 -15.18 -12.70 18.97
N GLY A 62 -14.47 -13.44 19.81
CA GLY A 62 -14.86 -14.74 20.33
C GLY A 62 -14.37 -15.90 19.45
N SER A 63 -14.21 -17.08 20.07
CA SER A 63 -13.78 -18.31 19.41
C SER A 63 -14.84 -18.94 18.49
N SER A 64 -16.10 -18.49 18.60
CA SER A 64 -17.22 -18.95 17.76
C SER A 64 -17.46 -18.11 16.51
N PHE A 65 -16.50 -17.24 16.13
CA PHE A 65 -16.64 -16.39 14.96
C PHE A 65 -16.81 -17.23 13.69
N ASN A 66 -17.98 -17.10 13.08
CA ASN A 66 -18.32 -17.73 11.81
C ASN A 66 -18.78 -16.67 10.83
N GLY A 67 -18.36 -16.83 9.57
CA GLY A 67 -18.73 -15.92 8.50
C GLY A 67 -20.23 -15.93 8.21
N THR A 68 -20.79 -14.75 7.96
CA THR A 68 -22.18 -14.62 7.56
C THR A 68 -22.36 -14.84 6.05
N PHE A 69 -23.50 -15.38 5.66
CA PHE A 69 -23.85 -15.46 4.22
C PHE A 69 -23.89 -14.08 3.56
N LYS A 70 -24.26 -13.05 4.33
CA LYS A 70 -24.26 -11.65 3.89
C LYS A 70 -22.87 -11.15 3.52
N ALA A 71 -21.84 -11.48 4.30
CA ALA A 71 -20.47 -11.13 3.94
C ALA A 71 -20.01 -11.80 2.63
N TYR A 72 -20.38 -13.06 2.41
CA TYR A 72 -20.13 -13.73 1.13
C TYR A 72 -20.77 -12.97 -0.05
N ILE A 73 -22.05 -12.58 0.07
CA ILE A 73 -22.75 -11.80 -0.95
C ILE A 73 -22.05 -10.46 -1.20
N LEU A 74 -21.64 -9.74 -0.16
CA LEU A 74 -20.93 -8.46 -0.31
C LEU A 74 -19.57 -8.63 -0.99
N ILE A 75 -18.81 -9.70 -0.66
CA ILE A 75 -17.54 -10.03 -1.31
C ILE A 75 -17.75 -10.35 -2.78
N LEU A 76 -18.74 -11.18 -3.11
CA LEU A 76 -19.09 -11.51 -4.49
C LEU A 76 -19.53 -10.26 -5.27
N MET A 77 -20.45 -9.46 -4.71
CA MET A 77 -20.92 -8.22 -5.32
C MET A 77 -19.77 -7.26 -5.58
N PHE A 78 -18.92 -7.02 -4.58
CA PHE A 78 -17.77 -6.14 -4.70
C PHE A 78 -16.89 -6.57 -5.88
N TYR A 79 -16.54 -7.85 -5.97
CA TYR A 79 -15.73 -8.38 -7.06
C TYR A 79 -16.35 -8.14 -8.44
N LEU A 80 -17.63 -8.51 -8.62
CA LEU A 80 -18.36 -8.35 -9.89
C LEU A 80 -18.45 -6.88 -10.31
N PHE A 81 -18.70 -5.97 -9.37
CA PHE A 81 -18.80 -4.54 -9.65
C PHE A 81 -17.45 -3.88 -9.91
N VAL A 82 -16.35 -4.37 -9.31
CA VAL A 82 -14.98 -3.97 -9.70
C VAL A 82 -14.71 -4.37 -11.13
N LEU A 83 -15.03 -5.61 -11.53
CA LEU A 83 -14.88 -6.05 -12.93
C LEU A 83 -15.72 -5.21 -13.88
N TYR A 84 -16.97 -4.91 -13.53
CA TYR A 84 -17.84 -4.04 -14.32
C TYR A 84 -17.25 -2.63 -14.48
N GLY A 85 -16.77 -2.02 -13.39
CA GLY A 85 -16.12 -0.70 -13.42
C GLY A 85 -14.85 -0.69 -14.28
N TYR A 86 -14.01 -1.73 -14.15
CA TYR A 86 -12.72 -1.83 -14.82
C TYR A 86 -12.82 -2.21 -16.30
N LEU A 87 -13.63 -3.21 -16.65
CA LEU A 87 -13.72 -3.75 -18.01
C LEU A 87 -14.77 -3.02 -18.87
N TYR A 88 -15.90 -2.63 -18.31
CA TYR A 88 -17.01 -2.08 -19.10
C TYR A 88 -17.10 -0.55 -19.01
N LEU A 89 -17.26 -0.01 -17.79
CA LEU A 89 -17.54 1.42 -17.60
C LEU A 89 -16.37 2.29 -18.06
N ALA A 90 -15.14 1.88 -17.73
CA ALA A 90 -13.94 2.60 -18.12
C ALA A 90 -13.70 2.62 -19.64
N GLU A 91 -14.15 1.61 -20.39
CA GLU A 91 -14.04 1.60 -21.86
C GLU A 91 -15.10 2.51 -22.52
N LYS A 92 -16.33 2.49 -21.99
CA LYS A 92 -17.45 3.27 -22.52
C LYS A 92 -17.24 4.77 -22.37
N ILE A 93 -16.76 5.21 -21.20
CA ILE A 93 -16.47 6.63 -20.93
C ILE A 93 -15.12 6.97 -21.55
N LYS A 94 -15.08 7.26 -22.84
CA LYS A 94 -13.85 7.74 -23.48
C LYS A 94 -13.54 9.15 -22.97
N ILE A 95 -12.48 9.27 -22.18
CA ILE A 95 -11.90 10.59 -21.89
C ILE A 95 -11.36 11.07 -23.22
N THR A 96 -11.90 12.17 -23.77
CA THR A 96 -11.51 12.73 -25.06
C THR A 96 -10.01 12.99 -25.04
N ARG A 97 -9.24 12.07 -25.61
CA ARG A 97 -7.79 12.17 -25.64
C ARG A 97 -7.48 13.12 -26.79
N LYS A 98 -7.21 14.40 -26.50
CA LYS A 98 -6.39 15.18 -27.44
C LYS A 98 -5.14 14.33 -27.64
N ASN A 99 -4.89 13.93 -28.88
CA ASN A 99 -3.73 13.15 -29.27
C ASN A 99 -2.52 14.07 -29.11
N THR A 100 -2.17 14.36 -27.85
CA THR A 100 -0.90 14.97 -27.51
C THR A 100 0.07 13.84 -27.77
N ASN A 101 0.44 13.69 -29.05
CA ASN A 101 1.68 13.06 -29.43
C ASN A 101 2.74 13.84 -28.67
N PHE A 102 2.97 13.43 -27.42
CA PHE A 102 4.24 13.55 -26.77
C PHE A 102 5.15 12.64 -27.59
N LEU A 103 5.45 13.04 -28.83
CA LEU A 103 6.67 12.72 -29.54
C LEU A 103 7.78 13.42 -28.78
N VAL A 104 7.91 13.01 -27.52
CA VAL A 104 9.02 13.33 -26.68
C VAL A 104 10.13 12.47 -27.23
N SER A 105 10.84 13.05 -28.20
CA SER A 105 12.13 12.53 -28.63
C SER A 105 12.92 12.18 -27.39
N GLU A 106 13.59 11.05 -27.44
CA GLU A 106 14.44 10.49 -26.41
C GLU A 106 15.74 11.32 -26.21
N SER A 107 15.63 12.64 -26.27
CA SER A 107 16.72 13.61 -26.26
C SER A 107 17.44 13.64 -24.92
N GLU A 108 18.75 13.85 -24.94
CA GLU A 108 19.58 13.92 -23.73
C GLU A 108 19.11 14.99 -22.74
N ASN A 109 18.61 16.14 -23.22
CA ASN A 109 18.03 17.21 -22.40
C ASN A 109 16.93 16.73 -21.42
N LYS A 110 16.20 15.67 -21.77
CA LYS A 110 15.15 15.13 -20.90
C LYS A 110 15.70 14.25 -19.79
N ILE A 111 16.82 13.57 -20.02
CA ILE A 111 17.52 12.85 -18.95
C ILE A 111 18.06 13.84 -17.94
N TYR A 112 18.68 14.94 -18.40
CA TYR A 112 19.12 16.01 -17.50
C TYR A 112 17.96 16.55 -16.66
N PHE A 113 16.80 16.82 -17.27
CA PHE A 113 15.61 17.25 -16.54
C PHE A 113 15.13 16.21 -15.50
N LEU A 114 15.12 14.91 -15.85
CA LEU A 114 14.77 13.85 -14.90
C LEU A 114 15.78 13.74 -13.74
N VAL A 115 17.08 13.90 -14.03
CA VAL A 115 18.13 13.91 -13.01
C VAL A 115 17.94 15.10 -12.06
N ILE A 116 17.61 16.28 -12.57
CA ILE A 116 17.28 17.46 -11.75
C ILE A 116 16.11 17.15 -10.82
N ILE A 117 15.01 16.57 -11.34
CA ILE A 117 13.87 16.16 -10.50
C ILE A 117 14.30 15.17 -9.41
N CYS A 118 15.13 14.18 -9.75
CA CYS A 118 15.63 13.20 -8.78
C CYS A 118 16.46 13.85 -7.66
N ILE A 119 17.35 14.78 -8.03
CA ILE A 119 18.16 15.54 -7.07
C ILE A 119 17.28 16.42 -6.19
N SER A 120 16.29 17.13 -6.77
CA SER A 120 15.33 17.93 -6.00
C SER A 120 14.56 17.09 -4.98
N LEU A 121 14.12 15.88 -5.37
CA LEU A 121 13.42 14.97 -4.45
C LEU A 121 14.33 14.47 -3.32
N TRP A 122 15.60 14.17 -3.58
CA TRP A 122 16.56 13.88 -2.52
C TRP A 122 16.76 15.05 -1.59
N ILE A 123 16.98 16.26 -2.11
CA ILE A 123 17.18 17.45 -1.28
C ILE A 123 15.95 17.66 -0.37
N ILE A 124 14.75 17.61 -0.93
CA ILE A 124 13.49 17.74 -0.17
C ILE A 124 13.39 16.65 0.90
N GLY A 125 13.65 15.39 0.54
CA GLY A 125 13.57 14.27 1.48
C GLY A 125 14.62 14.31 2.58
N LEU A 126 15.86 14.71 2.26
CA LEU A 126 16.99 14.81 3.20
C LEU A 126 16.83 16.00 4.15
N ILE A 127 16.37 17.15 3.66
CA ILE A 127 16.04 18.30 4.51
C ILE A 127 14.90 17.93 5.46
N SER A 128 13.86 17.28 4.95
CA SER A 128 12.73 16.84 5.76
C SER A 128 13.15 15.83 6.83
N LEU A 129 14.04 14.89 6.46
CA LEU A 129 14.63 13.94 7.39
C LEU A 129 15.47 14.65 8.46
N TYR A 130 16.34 15.58 8.07
CA TYR A 130 17.17 16.32 9.00
C TYR A 130 16.31 17.05 10.05
N ILE A 131 15.28 17.78 9.61
CA ILE A 131 14.35 18.48 10.51
C ILE A 131 13.63 17.49 11.44
N TYR A 132 13.05 16.41 10.88
CA TYR A 132 12.34 15.40 11.67
C TYR A 132 13.25 14.69 12.68
N SER A 133 14.50 14.43 12.31
CA SER A 133 15.47 13.77 13.19
C SER A 133 15.89 14.61 14.39
N LYS A 134 15.84 15.95 14.29
CA LYS A 134 16.16 16.84 15.44
C LYS A 134 15.22 16.62 16.61
N SER A 135 13.95 16.32 16.36
CA SER A 135 12.94 16.03 17.40
C SER A 135 13.21 14.77 18.21
N PHE A 136 14.18 13.95 17.80
CA PHE A 136 14.57 12.71 18.48
C PHE A 136 16.06 12.71 18.84
N GLY A 137 16.71 13.88 18.89
CA GLY A 137 18.13 14.00 19.21
C GLY A 137 19.08 13.54 18.10
N GLY A 138 18.64 13.56 16.83
CA GLY A 138 19.46 13.28 15.65
C GLY A 138 19.09 11.98 14.91
N ILE A 139 19.68 11.79 13.73
CA ILE A 139 19.33 10.68 12.82
C ILE A 139 19.62 9.29 13.40
N VAL A 140 20.72 9.16 14.14
CA VAL A 140 21.11 7.88 14.76
C VAL A 140 20.07 7.47 15.79
N ASN A 141 19.69 8.38 16.69
CA ASN A 141 18.67 8.14 17.70
C ASN A 141 17.31 7.85 17.08
N LEU A 142 16.94 8.58 16.02
CA LEU A 142 15.71 8.30 15.27
C LEU A 142 15.69 6.86 14.70
N ILE A 143 16.79 6.40 14.12
CA ILE A 143 16.89 5.05 13.54
C ILE A 143 16.84 3.98 14.63
N LEU A 144 17.61 4.15 15.71
CA LEU A 144 17.68 3.18 16.80
C LEU A 144 16.33 3.01 17.52
N ASN A 145 15.55 4.09 17.63
CA ASN A 145 14.25 4.10 18.30
C ASN A 145 13.07 4.01 17.33
N SER A 146 13.32 3.81 16.03
CA SER A 146 12.29 3.87 14.97
C SER A 146 11.08 2.95 15.21
N ALA A 147 11.30 1.75 15.74
CA ALA A 147 10.23 0.82 16.09
C ALA A 147 9.35 1.35 17.23
N GLN A 148 9.97 1.88 18.29
CA GLN A 148 9.26 2.44 19.45
C GLN A 148 8.49 3.72 19.09
N ILE A 149 9.07 4.59 18.25
CA ILE A 149 8.42 5.79 17.73
C ILE A 149 7.19 5.42 16.89
N ARG A 150 7.31 4.40 16.04
CA ARG A 150 6.17 3.94 15.23
C ARG A 150 5.06 3.35 16.10
N ASP A 151 5.43 2.65 17.16
CA ASP A 151 4.50 2.01 18.08
C ASP A 151 3.91 3.02 19.11
N GLY A 152 4.29 4.30 19.02
CA GLY A 152 3.75 5.39 19.86
C GLY A 152 4.34 5.46 21.27
N LEU A 153 5.40 4.68 21.56
CA LEU A 153 6.03 4.64 22.88
C LEU A 153 6.97 5.81 23.15
N ILE A 154 7.44 6.47 22.09
CA ILE A 154 8.27 7.67 22.16
C ILE A 154 7.56 8.75 21.35
N GLU A 155 7.06 9.74 22.07
CA GLU A 155 6.47 10.94 21.48
C GLU A 155 7.58 11.91 21.06
N SER A 156 7.34 12.66 19.99
CA SER A 156 8.28 13.71 19.58
C SER A 156 8.19 14.89 20.54
N GLU A 157 9.32 15.40 21.02
CA GLU A 157 9.41 16.61 21.86
C GLU A 157 8.99 17.92 21.13
N GLY A 158 8.49 17.82 19.88
CA GLY A 158 8.27 18.96 18.99
C GLY A 158 6.80 19.21 18.64
N ASN A 159 6.53 20.45 18.20
CA ASN A 159 5.23 20.89 17.69
C ASN A 159 4.68 19.97 16.58
N SER A 160 3.35 19.83 16.53
CA SER A 160 2.58 19.09 15.51
C SER A 160 2.91 19.46 14.05
N SER A 161 3.56 20.60 13.82
CA SER A 161 4.07 21.02 12.51
C SER A 161 5.19 20.11 11.97
N ILE A 162 5.98 19.47 12.83
CA ILE A 162 7.09 18.60 12.43
C ILE A 162 6.58 17.27 11.85
N GLU A 163 5.42 16.79 12.29
CA GLU A 163 4.79 15.58 11.76
C GLU A 163 4.42 15.73 10.28
N PHE A 164 4.05 16.93 9.85
CA PHE A 164 3.77 17.20 8.44
C PHE A 164 5.03 17.01 7.58
N ILE A 165 6.18 17.47 8.07
CA ILE A 165 7.48 17.38 7.37
C ILE A 165 7.89 15.92 7.15
N LYS A 166 7.57 15.01 8.08
CA LYS A 166 7.82 13.57 7.95
C LYS A 166 7.28 12.98 6.64
N ARG A 167 6.16 13.52 6.12
CA ARG A 167 5.51 13.04 4.89
C ARG A 167 6.38 13.19 3.64
N PHE A 168 7.33 14.11 3.66
CA PHE A 168 8.25 14.32 2.54
C PHE A 168 9.46 13.38 2.55
N ILE A 169 9.72 12.65 3.64
CA ILE A 169 10.86 11.71 3.71
C ILE A 169 10.70 10.57 2.69
N ILE A 170 9.47 10.17 2.35
CA ILE A 170 9.22 9.18 1.28
C ILE A 170 9.76 9.64 -0.08
N ALA A 171 9.99 10.95 -0.28
CA ALA A 171 10.61 11.49 -1.50
C ALA A 171 11.96 10.84 -1.82
N LEU A 172 12.67 10.33 -0.80
CA LEU A 172 13.94 9.62 -0.95
C LEU A 172 13.84 8.37 -1.84
N THR A 173 12.65 7.75 -1.90
CA THR A 173 12.43 6.49 -2.63
C THR A 173 12.20 6.67 -4.13
N TYR A 174 11.47 7.70 -4.56
CA TYR A 174 11.09 7.87 -5.98
C TYR A 174 12.27 8.00 -6.96
N PRO A 175 13.38 8.68 -6.64
CA PRO A 175 14.56 8.74 -7.49
C PRO A 175 15.08 7.36 -7.88
N SER A 176 15.02 6.38 -6.97
CA SER A 176 15.48 5.03 -7.27
C SER A 176 14.63 4.34 -8.34
N TYR A 177 13.31 4.50 -8.29
CA TYR A 177 12.40 3.95 -9.28
C TYR A 177 12.61 4.58 -10.65
N ILE A 178 12.77 5.91 -10.70
CA ILE A 178 12.98 6.66 -11.94
C ILE A 178 14.35 6.32 -12.56
N LEU A 179 15.42 6.40 -11.77
CA LEU A 179 16.79 6.11 -12.23
C LEU A 179 16.93 4.64 -12.63
N PHE A 180 16.20 3.72 -12.01
CA PHE A 180 16.20 2.32 -12.40
C PHE A 180 15.66 2.12 -13.83
N VAL A 181 14.56 2.79 -14.20
CA VAL A 181 14.05 2.75 -15.59
C VAL A 181 15.10 3.29 -16.57
N VAL A 182 15.71 4.43 -16.24
CA VAL A 182 16.76 5.05 -17.08
C VAL A 182 17.94 4.09 -17.26
N TYR A 183 18.40 3.47 -16.17
CA TYR A 183 19.47 2.47 -16.20
C TYR A 183 19.08 1.25 -17.05
N LEU A 184 17.87 0.72 -16.91
CA LEU A 184 17.45 -0.46 -17.66
C LEU A 184 17.43 -0.22 -19.17
N LYS A 185 17.02 0.97 -19.61
CA LYS A 185 16.94 1.32 -21.04
C LYS A 185 18.26 1.75 -21.64
N ARG A 186 19.06 2.54 -20.92
CA ARG A 186 20.26 3.19 -21.50
C ARG A 186 21.58 2.73 -20.91
N LYS A 187 21.56 1.98 -19.81
CA LYS A 187 22.76 1.58 -19.04
C LYS A 187 23.61 2.76 -18.53
N LYS A 188 23.11 4.00 -18.62
CA LYS A 188 23.70 5.21 -18.04
C LYS A 188 23.26 5.35 -16.57
N LEU A 189 23.99 6.18 -15.81
CA LEU A 189 23.64 6.59 -14.43
C LEU A 189 23.57 5.46 -13.39
N LEU A 190 24.28 4.34 -13.60
CA LEU A 190 24.34 3.24 -12.63
C LEU A 190 24.81 3.71 -11.25
N SER A 191 25.82 4.58 -11.19
CA SER A 191 26.32 5.15 -9.94
C SER A 191 25.25 5.92 -9.19
N LEU A 192 24.52 6.82 -9.87
CA LEU A 192 23.40 7.56 -9.27
C LEU A 192 22.27 6.63 -8.82
N PHE A 193 21.98 5.57 -9.57
CA PHE A 193 21.01 4.56 -9.15
C PHE A 193 21.48 3.82 -7.90
N ILE A 194 22.75 3.42 -7.80
CA ILE A 194 23.28 2.78 -6.59
C ILE A 194 23.17 3.73 -5.40
N ILE A 195 23.56 5.00 -5.56
CA ILE A 195 23.40 6.05 -4.54
C ILE A 195 21.93 6.19 -4.14
N SER A 196 20.99 6.15 -5.10
CA SER A 196 19.55 6.23 -4.84
C SER A 196 19.04 5.12 -3.91
N ILE A 197 19.58 3.91 -4.05
CA ILE A 197 19.21 2.78 -3.21
C ILE A 197 19.70 3.03 -1.78
N PHE A 198 20.95 3.45 -1.61
CA PHE A 198 21.51 3.77 -0.30
C PHE A 198 20.74 4.89 0.40
N VAL A 199 20.40 5.96 -0.33
CA VAL A 199 19.59 7.07 0.20
C VAL A 199 18.18 6.60 0.57
N SER A 200 17.56 5.72 -0.22
CA SER A 200 16.24 5.14 0.09
C SER A 200 16.25 4.29 1.36
N MET A 201 17.39 3.65 1.70
CA MET A 201 17.51 2.86 2.92
C MET A 201 17.27 3.67 4.19
N LEU A 202 17.62 4.97 4.19
CA LEU A 202 17.31 5.87 5.31
C LEU A 202 15.81 5.88 5.62
N TRP A 203 14.96 6.00 4.60
CA TRP A 203 13.50 5.96 4.79
C TRP A 203 13.03 4.63 5.40
N PHE A 204 13.60 3.50 4.98
CA PHE A 204 13.22 2.20 5.56
C PHE A 204 13.62 2.07 7.03
N PHE A 205 14.83 2.52 7.38
CA PHE A 205 15.29 2.50 8.77
C PHE A 205 14.40 3.34 9.68
N ILE A 206 13.93 4.49 9.22
CA ILE A 206 13.04 5.37 10.01
C ILE A 206 11.63 4.81 10.11
N ASN A 207 11.12 4.20 9.03
CA ASN A 207 9.77 3.65 9.03
C ASN A 207 9.68 2.32 9.82
N ALA A 208 10.82 1.66 10.08
CA ALA A 208 10.96 0.38 10.79
C ALA A 208 10.01 -0.73 10.31
N GLY A 209 9.48 -0.59 9.09
CA GLY A 209 8.34 -1.35 8.58
C GLY A 209 8.78 -2.32 7.50
N ARG A 210 8.63 -3.63 7.75
CA ARG A 210 8.92 -4.66 6.74
C ARG A 210 8.13 -4.45 5.44
N GLY A 211 6.87 -4.03 5.54
CA GLY A 211 6.01 -3.81 4.37
C GLY A 211 6.59 -2.81 3.37
N ALA A 212 7.24 -1.76 3.87
CA ALA A 212 7.86 -0.73 3.03
C ALA A 212 9.03 -1.27 2.20
N ILE A 213 9.93 -2.07 2.81
CA ILE A 213 11.05 -2.69 2.10
C ILE A 213 10.56 -3.70 1.07
N LEU A 214 9.61 -4.56 1.47
CA LEU A 214 9.04 -5.58 0.60
C LEU A 214 8.36 -4.95 -0.62
N GLN A 215 7.56 -3.91 -0.39
CA GLN A 215 6.90 -3.14 -1.45
C GLN A 215 7.92 -2.46 -2.37
N TYR A 216 8.99 -1.87 -1.83
CA TYR A 216 10.05 -1.26 -2.63
C TYR A 216 10.76 -2.26 -3.55
N VAL A 217 11.14 -3.43 -3.02
CA VAL A 217 11.77 -4.50 -3.81
C VAL A 217 10.80 -5.01 -4.88
N LEU A 218 9.52 -5.19 -4.53
CA LEU A 218 8.50 -5.64 -5.47
C LEU A 218 8.25 -4.61 -6.58
N ILE A 219 8.22 -3.31 -6.27
CA ILE A 219 8.10 -2.23 -7.27
C ILE A 219 9.28 -2.28 -8.24
N LEU A 220 10.52 -2.37 -7.74
CA LEU A 220 11.70 -2.49 -8.62
C LEU A 220 11.63 -3.73 -9.51
N PHE A 221 11.21 -4.88 -8.97
CA PHE A 221 11.03 -6.10 -9.77
C PHE A 221 9.96 -5.95 -10.86
N LEU A 222 8.83 -5.34 -10.52
CA LEU A 222 7.74 -5.11 -11.48
C LEU A 222 8.13 -4.06 -12.54
N ILE A 223 8.89 -3.03 -12.17
CA ILE A 223 9.51 -2.12 -13.14
C ILE A 223 10.44 -2.90 -14.09
N TYR A 224 11.29 -3.78 -13.57
CA TYR A 224 12.18 -4.58 -14.41
C TYR A 224 11.43 -5.43 -15.43
N THR A 225 10.39 -6.15 -14.99
CA THR A 225 9.59 -7.01 -15.85
C THR A 225 8.79 -6.20 -16.88
N TYR A 226 8.24 -5.06 -16.48
CA TYR A 226 7.51 -4.14 -17.35
C TYR A 226 8.41 -3.53 -18.43
N VAL A 227 9.52 -2.89 -18.05
CA VAL A 227 10.43 -2.19 -18.96
C VAL A 227 11.10 -3.15 -19.95
N LYS A 228 11.46 -4.36 -19.51
CA LYS A 228 12.13 -5.34 -20.38
C LYS A 228 11.15 -6.16 -21.22
N GLN A 229 9.84 -6.06 -20.98
CA GLN A 229 8.80 -6.86 -21.64
C GLN A 229 9.12 -8.37 -21.65
N LYS A 230 9.90 -8.83 -20.66
CA LYS A 230 10.33 -10.22 -20.59
C LYS A 230 9.24 -11.03 -19.91
N ARG A 231 9.01 -12.25 -20.42
CA ARG A 231 8.29 -13.26 -19.66
C ARG A 231 8.98 -13.42 -18.30
N ILE A 232 8.16 -13.55 -17.28
CA ILE A 232 8.65 -13.68 -15.91
C ILE A 232 9.42 -14.99 -15.81
N ASN A 233 10.71 -14.87 -15.47
CA ASN A 233 11.54 -16.04 -15.24
C ASN A 233 11.16 -16.63 -13.87
N LEU A 234 10.69 -17.88 -13.88
CA LEU A 234 10.24 -18.59 -12.69
C LEU A 234 11.32 -18.61 -11.60
N PHE A 235 12.58 -18.89 -11.96
CA PHE A 235 13.70 -18.92 -11.03
C PHE A 235 13.91 -17.57 -10.32
N LYS A 236 13.90 -16.46 -11.08
CA LYS A 236 14.01 -15.10 -10.50
C LYS A 236 12.84 -14.79 -9.56
N THR A 237 11.65 -15.26 -9.91
CA THR A 237 10.44 -15.05 -9.11
C THR A 237 10.47 -15.84 -7.82
N ILE A 238 10.93 -17.09 -7.87
CA ILE A 238 11.17 -17.92 -6.68
C ILE A 238 12.21 -17.26 -5.78
N LEU A 239 13.33 -16.81 -6.34
CA LEU A 239 14.38 -16.13 -5.56
C LEU A 239 13.86 -14.86 -4.87
N ILE A 240 13.10 -14.02 -5.60
CA ILE A 240 12.48 -12.83 -5.01
C ILE A 240 11.45 -13.21 -3.95
N SER A 241 10.62 -14.22 -4.21
CA SER A 241 9.63 -14.70 -3.24
C SER A 241 10.29 -15.19 -1.96
N LEU A 242 11.45 -15.88 -2.07
CA LEU A 242 12.24 -16.31 -0.93
C LEU A 242 12.83 -15.11 -0.17
N ILE A 243 13.37 -14.11 -0.87
CA ILE A 243 13.86 -12.86 -0.25
C ILE A 243 12.71 -12.15 0.49
N LEU A 244 11.53 -12.05 -0.13
CA LEU A 244 10.36 -11.44 0.49
C LEU A 244 9.91 -12.23 1.72
N PHE A 245 9.88 -13.56 1.63
CA PHE A 245 9.54 -14.44 2.74
C PHE A 245 10.51 -14.29 3.92
N MET A 246 11.82 -14.30 3.66
CA MET A 246 12.85 -14.01 4.67
C MET A 246 12.66 -12.61 5.26
N GLY A 247 12.38 -11.62 4.42
CA GLY A 247 12.12 -10.25 4.86
C GLY A 247 10.90 -10.15 5.79
N ILE A 248 9.81 -10.86 5.50
CA ILE A 248 8.59 -10.87 6.32
C ILE A 248 8.88 -11.36 7.75
N ASN A 249 9.69 -12.41 7.86
CA ASN A 249 9.98 -13.07 9.13
C ASN A 249 11.06 -12.37 9.94
N TYR A 250 12.16 -11.95 9.31
CA TYR A 250 13.34 -11.47 10.03
C TYR A 250 13.48 -9.95 10.13
N LEU A 251 12.86 -9.15 9.25
CA LEU A 251 13.02 -7.69 9.32
C LEU A 251 12.36 -7.09 10.56
N ARG A 252 11.26 -7.66 11.06
CA ARG A 252 10.61 -7.12 12.27
C ARG A 252 11.48 -7.33 13.52
N PRO A 253 11.97 -8.54 13.83
CA PRO A 253 12.97 -8.75 14.87
C PRO A 253 14.22 -7.87 14.67
N LEU A 254 14.68 -7.67 13.43
CA LEU A 254 15.82 -6.79 13.17
C LEU A 254 15.55 -5.36 13.63
N PHE A 255 14.45 -4.74 13.17
CA PHE A 255 14.11 -3.36 13.52
C PHE A 255 13.76 -3.17 14.99
N SER A 256 13.06 -4.10 15.62
CA SER A 256 12.69 -3.99 17.04
C SER A 256 13.91 -4.02 17.97
N ASN A 257 15.00 -4.67 17.53
CA ASN A 257 16.19 -4.84 18.35
C ASN A 257 17.29 -3.82 18.03
N LEU A 258 17.13 -2.94 17.04
CA LEU A 258 18.16 -1.94 16.68
C LEU A 258 18.61 -1.09 17.87
N ILE A 259 17.72 -0.81 18.83
CA ILE A 259 18.03 -0.05 20.04
C ILE A 259 19.22 -0.62 20.83
N TYR A 260 19.35 -1.96 20.87
CA TYR A 260 20.40 -2.66 21.60
C TYR A 260 21.80 -2.52 20.98
N LEU A 261 21.91 -1.93 19.78
CA LEU A 261 23.23 -1.59 19.22
C LEU A 261 23.97 -0.55 20.07
N ARG A 262 23.25 0.23 20.90
CA ARG A 262 23.86 1.14 21.88
C ARG A 262 24.67 0.39 22.94
N ASP A 263 24.24 -0.81 23.29
CA ASP A 263 24.85 -1.65 24.32
C ASP A 263 25.92 -2.59 23.74
N GLY A 264 26.17 -2.51 22.42
CA GLY A 264 27.16 -3.31 21.71
C GLY A 264 26.57 -4.37 20.80
N TRP A 265 27.38 -4.83 19.85
CA TRP A 265 26.97 -5.81 18.82
C TRP A 265 26.51 -7.15 19.40
N ASP A 266 27.16 -7.63 20.47
CA ASP A 266 26.83 -8.92 21.07
C ASP A 266 25.45 -8.91 21.74
N VAL A 267 25.10 -7.82 22.43
CA VAL A 267 23.78 -7.64 23.04
C VAL A 267 22.71 -7.60 21.96
N PHE A 268 22.91 -6.79 20.92
CA PHE A 268 22.02 -6.75 19.75
C PHE A 268 21.81 -8.12 19.13
N LYS A 269 22.90 -8.85 18.84
CA LYS A 269 22.84 -10.17 18.21
C LYS A 269 22.05 -11.16 19.06
N ASN A 270 22.29 -11.18 20.37
CA ASN A 270 21.58 -12.07 21.29
C ASN A 270 20.09 -11.75 21.33
N GLN A 271 19.71 -10.48 21.44
CA GLN A 271 18.30 -10.06 21.45
C GLN A 271 17.60 -10.34 20.12
N PHE A 272 18.30 -10.15 18.99
CA PHE A 272 17.80 -10.51 17.68
C PHE A 272 17.53 -12.01 17.57
N ILE A 273 18.47 -12.86 18.00
CA ILE A 273 18.31 -14.32 17.98
C ILE A 273 17.13 -14.74 18.83
N ILE A 274 17.03 -14.25 20.08
CA ILE A 274 15.91 -14.53 20.99
C ILE A 274 14.58 -14.12 20.36
N SER A 275 14.52 -12.92 19.77
CA SER A 275 13.30 -12.42 19.13
C SER A 275 12.93 -13.24 17.90
N ALA A 276 13.90 -13.60 17.06
CA ALA A 276 13.69 -14.34 15.83
C ALA A 276 13.38 -15.82 16.07
N SER A 277 13.81 -16.40 17.19
CA SER A 277 13.48 -17.77 17.59
C SER A 277 12.21 -17.87 18.45
N SER A 278 11.65 -16.75 18.90
CA SER A 278 10.40 -16.75 19.66
C SER A 278 9.22 -17.29 18.84
N GLY A 279 8.29 -17.97 19.51
CA GLY A 279 7.21 -18.79 18.91
C GLY A 279 6.33 -18.15 17.82
N ARG A 280 6.35 -16.81 17.69
CA ARG A 280 5.63 -16.09 16.62
C ARG A 280 6.39 -16.02 15.29
N TYR A 281 7.67 -16.38 15.29
CA TYR A 281 8.56 -16.35 14.12
C TYR A 281 9.21 -17.71 13.84
N SER A 282 9.10 -18.67 14.77
CA SER A 282 9.49 -20.07 14.54
C SER A 282 8.49 -20.71 13.56
N ILE A 283 8.95 -20.99 12.36
CA ILE A 283 8.17 -21.72 11.35
C ILE A 283 8.73 -23.14 11.33
N GLU A 284 7.98 -24.09 11.88
CA GLU A 284 8.38 -25.50 11.93
C GLU A 284 7.87 -26.29 10.72
N GLY A 285 6.76 -25.83 10.11
CA GLY A 285 6.21 -26.45 8.91
C GLY A 285 5.34 -25.55 8.03
N ILE A 286 4.82 -26.12 6.95
CA ILE A 286 3.97 -25.42 5.99
C ILE A 286 2.65 -24.93 6.60
N LYS A 287 2.13 -25.65 7.61
CA LYS A 287 0.94 -25.23 8.37
C LYS A 287 1.17 -23.87 9.04
N ASP A 288 2.31 -23.68 9.68
CA ASP A 288 2.66 -22.42 10.34
C ASP A 288 2.82 -21.29 9.35
N VAL A 289 3.36 -21.59 8.15
CA VAL A 289 3.40 -20.63 7.05
C VAL A 289 1.98 -20.19 6.70
N ILE A 290 1.08 -21.12 6.37
CA ILE A 290 -0.32 -20.82 5.99
C ILE A 290 -1.02 -20.00 7.09
N PHE A 291 -0.87 -20.39 8.35
CA PHE A 291 -1.47 -19.71 9.49
C PHE A 291 -0.89 -18.31 9.70
N THR A 292 0.43 -18.16 9.57
CA THR A 292 1.13 -16.87 9.65
C THR A 292 0.69 -15.94 8.52
N PHE A 293 0.55 -16.46 7.30
CA PHE A 293 -0.02 -15.69 6.19
C PHE A 293 -1.44 -15.24 6.55
N SER A 294 -2.34 -16.15 6.90
CA SER A 294 -3.73 -15.80 7.27
C SER A 294 -3.79 -14.74 8.37
N TYR A 295 -2.94 -14.88 9.38
CA TYR A 295 -2.86 -13.96 10.53
C TYR A 295 -2.57 -12.51 10.13
N TYR A 296 -1.81 -12.30 9.05
CA TYR A 296 -1.51 -10.96 8.54
C TYR A 296 -2.57 -10.41 7.58
N PHE A 297 -3.32 -11.29 6.92
CA PHE A 297 -4.29 -10.91 5.90
C PHE A 297 -5.75 -10.84 6.38
N GLU A 298 -6.07 -11.39 7.56
CA GLU A 298 -7.46 -11.54 8.03
C GLU A 298 -8.24 -10.26 8.36
N HIS A 299 -7.54 -9.17 8.69
CA HIS A 299 -8.18 -7.97 9.27
C HIS A 299 -9.28 -7.37 8.39
N LYS A 300 -9.19 -7.49 7.06
CA LYS A 300 -10.21 -6.93 6.15
C LYS A 300 -11.47 -7.77 6.09
N TYR A 301 -11.33 -9.09 6.27
CA TYR A 301 -12.47 -9.99 6.38
C TYR A 301 -13.18 -9.81 7.72
N ILE A 302 -12.43 -9.75 8.83
CA ILE A 302 -12.99 -9.47 10.17
C ILE A 302 -13.69 -8.10 10.21
N SER A 303 -13.07 -7.08 9.61
CA SER A 303 -13.67 -5.75 9.53
C SER A 303 -14.98 -5.73 8.74
N LEU A 304 -15.13 -6.58 7.72
CA LEU A 304 -16.38 -6.68 6.97
C LEU A 304 -17.52 -7.24 7.85
N GLU A 305 -17.30 -8.36 8.53
CA GLU A 305 -18.31 -8.93 9.43
C GLU A 305 -18.65 -7.96 10.57
N THR A 306 -17.64 -7.23 11.06
CA THR A 306 -17.84 -6.19 12.07
C THR A 306 -18.68 -5.04 11.53
N ALA A 307 -18.42 -4.58 10.31
CA ALA A 307 -19.20 -3.52 9.67
C ALA A 307 -20.66 -3.93 9.46
N ILE A 308 -20.90 -5.19 9.06
CA ILE A 308 -22.24 -5.76 8.94
C ILE A 308 -22.98 -5.67 10.28
N ASN A 309 -22.37 -6.22 11.33
CA ASN A 309 -22.97 -6.23 12.66
C ASN A 309 -23.21 -4.82 13.21
N ALA A 310 -22.24 -3.91 13.05
CA ALA A 310 -22.32 -2.56 13.60
C ALA A 310 -23.40 -1.71 12.90
N VAL A 311 -23.51 -1.78 11.58
CA VAL A 311 -24.52 -1.00 10.84
C VAL A 311 -25.91 -1.63 10.98
N ASP A 312 -26.03 -2.97 10.90
CA ASP A 312 -27.34 -3.63 10.96
C ASP A 312 -27.98 -3.54 12.35
N SER A 313 -27.17 -3.54 13.41
CA SER A 313 -27.66 -3.32 14.78
C SER A 313 -27.94 -1.85 15.11
N GLY A 314 -27.64 -0.92 14.20
CA GLY A 314 -27.75 0.52 14.46
C GLY A 314 -26.64 1.09 15.35
N ARG A 315 -25.60 0.31 15.70
CA ARG A 315 -24.44 0.77 16.47
C ARG A 315 -23.57 1.77 15.68
N HIS A 316 -23.59 1.71 14.36
CA HIS A 316 -22.93 2.66 13.48
C HIS A 316 -23.94 3.37 12.56
N ASN A 317 -23.87 4.70 12.55
CA ASN A 317 -24.65 5.53 11.64
C ASN A 317 -23.95 5.63 10.28
N ILE A 318 -24.73 5.50 9.20
CA ILE A 318 -24.28 5.63 7.82
C ILE A 318 -23.53 6.97 7.61
N ASN A 319 -22.28 6.90 7.15
CA ASN A 319 -21.39 8.07 7.07
C ASN A 319 -21.27 8.72 5.68
N PHE A 320 -22.00 8.24 4.67
CA PHE A 320 -22.07 8.83 3.32
C PHE A 320 -20.70 9.10 2.65
N PHE A 321 -19.72 8.22 2.85
CA PHE A 321 -18.36 8.37 2.33
C PHE A 321 -17.63 9.63 2.83
N ASN A 322 -17.96 10.12 4.02
CA ASN A 322 -17.27 11.26 4.64
C ASN A 322 -15.75 11.05 4.76
N GLU A 323 -15.27 9.81 4.76
CA GLU A 323 -13.85 9.46 4.76
C GLU A 323 -13.03 10.15 3.66
N PHE A 324 -13.60 10.45 2.48
CA PHE A 324 -12.88 11.20 1.46
C PHE A 324 -12.61 12.65 1.89
N PHE A 325 -13.60 13.28 2.53
CA PHE A 325 -13.46 14.64 3.06
C PHE A 325 -12.49 14.67 4.25
N ILE A 326 -12.60 13.70 5.16
CA ILE A 326 -11.66 13.52 6.29
C ILE A 326 -10.24 13.33 5.76
N ALA A 327 -10.04 12.52 4.72
CA ALA A 327 -8.74 12.33 4.11
C ALA A 327 -8.15 13.66 3.60
N LEU A 328 -8.93 14.46 2.87
CA LEU A 328 -8.49 15.77 2.37
C LEU A 328 -8.09 16.72 3.51
N ILE A 329 -8.93 16.86 4.55
CA ILE A 329 -8.61 17.68 5.73
C ILE A 329 -7.35 17.17 6.43
N SER A 330 -7.13 15.85 6.45
CA SER A 330 -5.99 15.25 7.13
C SER A 330 -4.64 15.67 6.54
N ILE A 331 -4.61 16.14 5.27
CA ILE A 331 -3.39 16.69 4.68
C ILE A 331 -3.01 17.99 5.38
N VAL A 332 -3.97 18.83 5.76
CA VAL A 332 -3.73 20.14 6.34
C VAL A 332 -3.14 19.96 7.76
N PRO A 333 -2.00 20.60 8.10
CA PRO A 333 -1.47 20.55 9.46
C PRO A 333 -2.48 21.08 10.46
N SER A 334 -2.58 20.46 11.64
CA SER A 334 -3.61 20.81 12.63
C SER A 334 -3.47 22.27 13.12
N SER A 335 -2.26 22.84 13.08
CA SER A 335 -2.00 24.24 13.40
C SER A 335 -2.68 25.26 12.47
N PHE A 336 -3.12 24.84 11.28
CA PHE A 336 -3.86 25.70 10.34
C PHE A 336 -5.38 25.55 10.43
N LEU A 337 -5.88 24.64 11.28
CA LEU A 337 -7.30 24.40 11.44
C LEU A 337 -7.80 25.02 12.75
N PHE A 338 -8.97 25.65 12.70
CA PHE A 338 -9.65 26.18 13.88
C PHE A 338 -10.56 25.15 14.57
N PHE A 339 -10.46 23.88 14.19
CA PHE A 339 -11.28 22.79 14.69
C PHE A 339 -10.46 21.49 14.77
N GLU A 340 -10.88 20.59 15.65
CA GLU A 340 -10.27 19.26 15.77
C GLU A 340 -10.62 18.39 14.55
N LYS A 341 -9.64 17.66 14.03
CA LYS A 341 -9.86 16.79 12.89
C LYS A 341 -10.81 15.67 13.29
N PRO A 342 -11.88 15.41 12.51
CA PRO A 342 -12.79 14.32 12.81
C PRO A 342 -12.07 12.97 12.75
N ASP A 343 -12.53 12.04 13.59
CA ASP A 343 -12.05 10.67 13.58
C ASP A 343 -12.45 9.96 12.30
N SER A 344 -11.52 9.17 11.76
CA SER A 344 -11.80 8.30 10.61
C SER A 344 -12.52 7.02 11.05
N ILE A 345 -13.16 6.37 10.08
CA ILE A 345 -13.85 5.09 10.24
C ILE A 345 -12.99 3.98 10.86
N ILE A 346 -11.67 4.14 10.84
CA ILE A 346 -10.71 3.20 11.40
C ILE A 346 -10.81 3.15 12.92
N PHE A 347 -10.99 4.28 13.58
CA PHE A 347 -11.15 4.32 15.03
C PHE A 347 -12.44 3.62 15.44
N TYR A 348 -13.53 3.88 14.73
CA TYR A 348 -14.81 3.18 14.92
C TYR A 348 -14.68 1.68 14.66
N ASN A 349 -14.11 1.27 13.51
CA ASN A 349 -13.91 -0.13 13.17
C ASN A 349 -13.06 -0.86 14.22
N THR A 350 -12.01 -0.20 14.71
CA THR A 350 -11.15 -0.77 15.75
C THR A 350 -11.87 -0.91 17.08
N SER A 351 -12.65 0.09 17.47
CA SER A 351 -13.48 0.04 18.67
C SER A 351 -14.55 -1.05 18.59
N TYR A 352 -15.15 -1.25 17.42
CA TYR A 352 -16.13 -2.31 17.21
C TYR A 352 -15.51 -3.72 17.26
N ILE A 353 -14.27 -3.87 16.76
CA ILE A 353 -13.56 -5.16 16.84
C ILE A 353 -13.03 -5.42 18.25
N THR A 354 -12.35 -4.45 18.86
CA THR A 354 -11.49 -4.66 20.04
C THR A 354 -12.04 -4.09 21.34
N GLY A 355 -13.04 -3.22 21.28
CA GLY A 355 -13.50 -2.40 22.42
C GLY A 355 -12.59 -1.21 22.74
N ILE A 356 -11.46 -1.05 22.04
CA ILE A 356 -10.45 -0.02 22.32
C ILE A 356 -10.43 1.02 21.19
N TYR A 357 -10.43 2.31 21.55
CA TYR A 357 -10.47 3.44 20.60
C TYR A 357 -9.08 3.98 20.22
N GLU A 358 -7.99 3.35 20.65
CA GLU A 358 -6.61 3.83 20.47
C GLU A 358 -5.84 3.08 19.36
N SER A 359 -6.30 1.89 18.98
CA SER A 359 -5.65 1.10 17.91
C SER A 359 -6.23 1.44 16.54
N SER A 360 -5.50 1.08 15.47
CA SER A 360 -5.89 1.32 14.08
C SER A 360 -5.93 0.03 13.27
N ILE A 361 -7.10 -0.61 13.22
CA ILE A 361 -7.44 -1.73 12.35
C ILE A 361 -8.19 -1.16 11.13
N PRO A 362 -7.55 -1.11 9.95
CA PRO A 362 -8.19 -0.54 8.77
C PRO A 362 -9.33 -1.45 8.28
N PRO A 363 -10.48 -0.87 7.87
CA PRO A 363 -11.67 -1.64 7.55
C PRO A 363 -11.57 -2.44 6.23
N GLY A 364 -10.72 -2.02 5.29
CA GLY A 364 -10.75 -2.52 3.92
C GLY A 364 -11.89 -1.91 3.09
N SER A 365 -11.84 -2.09 1.76
CA SER A 365 -12.81 -1.47 0.83
C SER A 365 -14.26 -1.83 1.08
N ILE A 366 -14.52 -3.12 1.32
CA ILE A 366 -15.89 -3.63 1.39
C ILE A 366 -16.56 -3.11 2.66
N ALA A 367 -15.88 -3.20 3.80
CA ALA A 367 -16.36 -2.65 5.05
C ALA A 367 -16.51 -1.12 4.97
N LEU A 368 -15.56 -0.40 4.35
CA LEU A 368 -15.68 1.04 4.11
C LEU A 368 -16.97 1.38 3.34
N GLY A 369 -17.22 0.71 2.21
CA GLY A 369 -18.45 0.89 1.44
C GLY A 369 -19.70 0.57 2.27
N TYR A 370 -19.64 -0.47 3.11
CA TYR A 370 -20.75 -0.89 3.95
C TYR A 370 -21.05 0.10 5.09
N TYR A 371 -20.03 0.60 5.79
CA TYR A 371 -20.17 1.69 6.77
C TYR A 371 -20.74 2.95 6.12
N SER A 372 -20.39 3.21 4.85
CA SER A 372 -20.79 4.43 4.18
C SER A 372 -22.22 4.46 3.67
N LEU A 373 -22.73 3.40 3.05
CA LEU A 373 -24.09 3.34 2.48
C LEU A 373 -24.63 1.90 2.42
N ASN A 374 -24.23 1.01 3.34
CA ASN A 374 -24.63 -0.40 3.36
C ASN A 374 -24.31 -1.09 1.99
N PHE A 375 -25.17 -1.96 1.47
CA PHE A 375 -25.02 -2.61 0.16
C PHE A 375 -24.75 -1.62 -0.98
N VAL A 376 -25.46 -0.49 -0.98
CA VAL A 376 -25.34 0.54 -2.04
C VAL A 376 -23.93 1.12 -2.05
N GLY A 377 -23.34 1.34 -0.87
CA GLY A 377 -21.97 1.85 -0.76
C GLY A 377 -20.93 0.86 -1.26
N VAL A 378 -21.11 -0.44 -0.99
CA VAL A 378 -20.22 -1.48 -1.54
C VAL A 378 -20.23 -1.47 -3.08
N VAL A 379 -21.41 -1.34 -3.69
CA VAL A 379 -21.56 -1.26 -5.16
C VAL A 379 -20.89 0.01 -5.72
N ILE A 380 -21.21 1.18 -5.17
CA ILE A 380 -20.65 2.46 -5.64
C ILE A 380 -19.13 2.45 -5.54
N PHE A 381 -18.59 2.04 -4.39
CA PHE A 381 -17.15 2.02 -4.16
C PHE A 381 -16.45 1.01 -5.09
N ALA A 382 -17.02 -0.18 -5.29
CA ALA A 382 -16.48 -1.19 -6.21
C ALA A 382 -16.39 -0.68 -7.66
N ILE A 383 -17.47 -0.07 -8.17
CA ILE A 383 -17.49 0.47 -9.54
C ILE A 383 -16.45 1.57 -9.70
N LEU A 384 -16.41 2.53 -8.77
CA LEU A 384 -15.44 3.63 -8.80
C LEU A 384 -14.00 3.11 -8.71
N PHE A 385 -13.74 2.15 -7.83
CA PHE A 385 -12.43 1.54 -7.67
C PHE A 385 -11.94 0.90 -8.97
N GLY A 386 -12.76 0.04 -9.59
CA GLY A 386 -12.46 -0.58 -10.89
C GLY A 386 -12.26 0.46 -12.00
N TYR A 387 -13.16 1.45 -12.08
CA TYR A 387 -13.10 2.52 -13.05
C TYR A 387 -11.79 3.32 -12.95
N PHE A 388 -11.44 3.81 -11.75
CA PHE A 388 -10.22 4.58 -11.55
C PHE A 388 -8.96 3.74 -11.81
N GLY A 389 -8.97 2.45 -11.45
CA GLY A 389 -7.86 1.55 -11.74
C GLY A 389 -7.53 1.49 -13.23
N LYS A 390 -8.56 1.30 -14.08
CA LYS A 390 -8.38 1.29 -15.53
C LYS A 390 -7.98 2.66 -16.07
N LYS A 391 -8.55 3.76 -15.56
CA LYS A 391 -8.19 5.13 -16.01
C LYS A 391 -6.75 5.49 -15.69
N ILE A 392 -6.26 5.13 -14.51
CA ILE A 392 -4.88 5.37 -14.10
C ILE A 392 -3.93 4.51 -14.95
N SER A 393 -4.24 3.21 -15.10
CA SER A 393 -3.48 2.29 -15.95
C SER A 393 -3.33 2.81 -17.38
N ASP A 394 -4.45 3.19 -18.01
CA ASP A 394 -4.47 3.78 -19.34
C ASP A 394 -3.63 5.07 -19.40
N TYR A 395 -3.81 5.99 -18.45
CA TYR A 395 -3.10 7.27 -18.45
C TYR A 395 -1.58 7.10 -18.54
N PHE A 396 -0.98 6.23 -17.73
CA PHE A 396 0.46 6.01 -17.77
C PHE A 396 0.89 5.17 -18.97
N LYS A 397 0.09 4.20 -19.41
CA LYS A 397 0.41 3.39 -20.58
C LYS A 397 0.55 4.21 -21.87
N PHE A 398 -0.35 5.16 -22.10
CA PHE A 398 -0.33 5.99 -23.31
C PHE A 398 0.75 7.09 -23.29
N ASN A 399 1.29 7.43 -22.12
CA ASN A 399 2.43 8.34 -22.03
C ASN A 399 3.72 7.50 -22.01
N SER A 400 4.24 7.08 -23.16
CA SER A 400 5.40 6.16 -23.26
C SER A 400 6.78 6.78 -22.95
N ASN A 401 6.88 7.65 -21.94
CA ASN A 401 8.16 8.26 -21.53
C ASN A 401 8.81 7.49 -20.36
N LEU A 402 10.11 7.72 -20.14
CA LEU A 402 10.90 6.99 -19.11
C LEU A 402 10.30 7.10 -17.70
N SER A 403 9.77 8.27 -17.32
CA SER A 403 9.18 8.44 -15.98
C SER A 403 7.83 7.74 -15.86
N SER A 404 7.01 7.74 -16.91
CA SER A 404 5.68 7.14 -16.91
C SER A 404 5.71 5.63 -16.68
N GLU A 405 6.77 4.92 -17.10
CA GLU A 405 6.89 3.49 -16.82
C GLU A 405 7.12 3.21 -15.32
N ALA A 406 7.95 4.03 -14.66
CA ALA A 406 8.11 3.94 -13.20
C ALA A 406 6.79 4.28 -12.51
N PHE A 407 6.16 5.40 -12.90
CA PHE A 407 4.90 5.83 -12.34
C PHE A 407 3.76 4.84 -12.62
N TYR A 408 3.73 4.13 -13.76
CA TYR A 408 2.73 3.10 -14.05
C TYR A 408 2.70 2.04 -12.93
N ILE A 409 3.87 1.52 -12.55
CA ILE A 409 4.00 0.51 -11.49
C ILE A 409 3.75 1.11 -10.11
N ILE A 410 4.29 2.28 -9.80
CA ILE A 410 4.05 2.95 -8.51
C ILE A 410 2.56 3.19 -8.30
N SER A 411 1.88 3.72 -9.33
CA SER A 411 0.46 4.07 -9.29
C SER A 411 -0.44 2.86 -9.09
N MET A 412 0.00 1.68 -9.52
CA MET A 412 -0.70 0.42 -9.26
C MET A 412 -0.74 0.10 -7.76
N PHE A 413 0.38 0.28 -7.05
CA PHE A 413 0.42 0.10 -5.60
C PHE A 413 -0.29 1.22 -4.86
N VAL A 414 -0.17 2.47 -5.31
CA VAL A 414 -0.92 3.60 -4.73
C VAL A 414 -2.43 3.35 -4.87
N TRP A 415 -2.89 2.90 -6.04
CA TRP A 415 -4.30 2.58 -6.27
C TRP A 415 -4.79 1.44 -5.37
N ILE A 416 -4.03 0.35 -5.26
CA ILE A 416 -4.36 -0.76 -4.35
C ILE A 416 -4.40 -0.28 -2.90
N ASP A 417 -3.37 0.38 -2.41
CA ASP A 417 -3.33 0.79 -1.01
C ASP A 417 -4.44 1.80 -0.70
N PHE A 418 -4.64 2.80 -1.57
CA PHE A 418 -5.62 3.85 -1.35
C PHE A 418 -7.04 3.31 -1.21
N PHE A 419 -7.44 2.40 -2.08
CA PHE A 419 -8.82 1.90 -2.08
C PHE A 419 -8.97 0.57 -1.32
N VAL A 420 -8.02 -0.36 -1.43
CA VAL A 420 -8.07 -1.70 -0.81
C VAL A 420 -7.77 -1.68 0.69
N ALA A 421 -6.98 -0.72 1.19
CA ALA A 421 -6.80 -0.60 2.64
C ALA A 421 -8.08 -0.09 3.34
N GLY A 422 -8.93 0.68 2.66
CA GLY A 422 -10.07 1.35 3.29
C GLY A 422 -9.66 2.45 4.29
N ASP A 423 -8.40 2.87 4.24
CA ASP A 423 -7.84 3.98 5.03
C ASP A 423 -7.39 5.09 4.08
N LEU A 424 -8.36 5.95 3.71
CA LEU A 424 -8.12 7.05 2.79
C LEU A 424 -7.20 8.11 3.41
N ARG A 425 -7.34 8.37 4.72
CA ARG A 425 -6.53 9.34 5.47
C ARG A 425 -5.06 8.96 5.46
N GLN A 426 -4.70 7.78 5.94
CA GLN A 426 -3.30 7.35 6.00
C GLN A 426 -2.73 7.14 4.60
N SER A 427 -3.51 6.60 3.65
CA SER A 427 -3.05 6.44 2.27
C SER A 427 -2.71 7.78 1.62
N LEU A 428 -3.57 8.79 1.78
CA LEU A 428 -3.33 10.11 1.21
C LEU A 428 -2.10 10.79 1.83
N GLN A 429 -1.90 10.66 3.13
CA GLN A 429 -0.71 11.17 3.83
C GLN A 429 0.57 10.43 3.41
N ARG A 430 0.52 9.10 3.31
CA ARG A 430 1.64 8.25 2.90
C ARG A 430 2.11 8.55 1.47
N TYR A 431 1.15 8.76 0.57
CA TYR A 431 1.41 9.02 -0.85
C TYR A 431 1.37 10.50 -1.24
N PHE A 432 1.45 11.41 -0.26
CA PHE A 432 1.37 12.85 -0.48
C PHE A 432 2.37 13.34 -1.55
N VAL A 433 3.65 12.97 -1.45
CA VAL A 433 4.69 13.34 -2.43
C VAL A 433 4.36 12.79 -3.83
N TYR A 434 3.81 11.59 -3.92
CA TYR A 434 3.40 11.02 -5.21
C TYR A 434 2.29 11.86 -5.84
N PHE A 435 1.27 12.26 -5.08
CA PHE A 435 0.20 13.11 -5.62
C PHE A 435 0.73 14.49 -6.08
N VAL A 436 1.62 15.10 -5.29
CA VAL A 436 2.29 16.36 -5.68
C VAL A 436 3.06 16.19 -7.00
N LEU A 437 3.80 15.08 -7.14
CA LEU A 437 4.53 14.78 -8.38
C LEU A 437 3.60 14.61 -9.58
N ILE A 438 2.52 13.85 -9.45
CA ILE A 438 1.55 13.64 -10.53
C ILE A 438 0.87 14.96 -10.93
N ILE A 439 0.42 15.76 -9.96
CA ILE A 439 -0.18 17.08 -10.23
C ILE A 439 0.81 17.98 -10.96
N THR A 440 2.06 18.03 -10.49
CA THR A 440 3.13 18.84 -11.11
C THR A 440 3.39 18.40 -12.55
N MET A 441 3.45 17.08 -12.80
CA MET A 441 3.61 16.53 -14.16
C MET A 441 2.44 16.91 -15.08
N ILE A 442 1.20 16.89 -14.58
CA ILE A 442 0.00 17.29 -15.34
C ILE A 442 0.02 18.78 -15.66
N VAL A 443 0.36 19.63 -14.70
CA VAL A 443 0.43 21.09 -14.88
C VAL A 443 1.51 21.47 -15.89
N ILE A 444 2.73 20.93 -15.75
CA ILE A 444 3.82 21.17 -16.71
C ILE A 444 3.43 20.70 -18.12
N LYS A 445 2.71 19.58 -18.23
CA LYS A 445 2.20 19.09 -19.52
C LYS A 445 1.24 20.08 -20.17
N LYS A 446 0.32 20.68 -19.41
CA LYS A 446 -0.65 21.66 -19.95
C LYS A 446 0.03 22.94 -20.42
N VAL A 447 0.98 23.48 -19.65
CA VAL A 447 1.68 24.74 -20.00
C VAL A 447 2.43 24.62 -21.32
N ARG A 448 3.09 23.49 -21.60
CA ARG A 448 3.84 23.29 -22.87
C ARG A 448 2.96 23.10 -24.10
N VAL A 449 1.73 22.62 -23.95
CA VAL A 449 0.82 22.45 -25.09
C VAL A 449 0.29 23.82 -25.52
N GLY A 450 -0.03 24.70 -24.57
CA GLY A 450 -0.51 26.06 -24.86
C GLY A 450 0.56 27.04 -25.36
N SER A 451 1.85 26.69 -25.33
CA SER A 451 2.92 27.51 -25.91
C SER A 451 3.21 27.18 -27.38
N ASN A 452 2.63 26.10 -27.90
CA ASN A 452 2.83 25.63 -29.28
C ASN A 452 1.57 25.79 -30.14
N GLU A 453 0.47 26.27 -29.54
CA GLU A 453 -0.72 26.82 -30.22
C GLU A 453 -0.57 28.35 -30.21
#